data_AF-A0AAV2QFJ5-F1
#
_entry.id   AF-A0AAV2QFJ5-F1
#
_cell.length_a   1.000
_cell.length_b   1.000
_cell.length_c   1.000
_cell.angle_alpha   90.00
_cell.angle_beta   90.00
_cell.angle_gamma   90.00
#
_symmetry.space_group_name_H-M   'P 1'
#
loop_
_entity.id
_entity.type
_entity.pdbx_description
1 polymer ?
#
loop_
_entity_poly.entity_id
_entity_poly.type
_entity_poly.pdbx_seq_one_letter_code
_entity_poly.pdbx_strand_id
1 'polypeptide(L)'
;YFIGSVITYQIHRKLCKEAGQYDPEDKKKPLYKCDISNSTEAGNIIKKAMQKGRSERWLNVLKELSGDGQLDPTAILAYYKPLSDWLKEHNEQTEEYIGWDN
;
A
#
# COMPACT_ATOMS: atom_id res chain seq x y z
N TYR A 1 -0.71 -14.15 -7.27
CA TYR A 1 -1.94 -13.34 -7.03
C TYR A 1 -2.03 -12.86 -5.58
N PHE A 2 -2.20 -13.73 -4.56
CA PHE A 2 -2.35 -13.30 -3.15
C PHE A 2 -1.21 -12.40 -2.61
N ILE A 3 0.03 -12.90 -2.60
CA ILE A 3 1.21 -12.16 -2.11
C ILE A 3 1.46 -10.88 -2.92
N GLY A 4 1.15 -10.93 -4.22
CA GLY A 4 1.31 -9.80 -5.13
C GLY A 4 0.49 -8.59 -4.67
N SER A 5 -0.76 -8.79 -4.22
CA SER A 5 -1.58 -7.69 -3.71
C SER A 5 -0.94 -7.00 -2.51
N VAL A 6 -0.44 -7.76 -1.52
CA VAL A 6 0.21 -7.20 -0.33
C VAL A 6 1.44 -6.38 -0.71
N ILE A 7 2.32 -6.96 -1.56
CA ILE A 7 3.53 -6.29 -2.03
C ILE A 7 3.19 -5.00 -2.78
N THR A 8 2.19 -5.02 -3.66
CA THR A 8 1.79 -3.84 -4.44
C THR A 8 1.42 -2.66 -3.54
N TYR A 9 0.59 -2.88 -2.51
CA TYR A 9 0.24 -1.80 -1.57
C TYR A 9 1.43 -1.32 -0.74
N GLN A 10 2.31 -2.23 -0.33
CA GLN A 10 3.50 -1.90 0.44
C GLN A 10 4.47 -1.01 -0.35
N ILE A 11 4.72 -1.36 -1.62
CA ILE A 11 5.52 -0.55 -2.55
C ILE A 11 4.82 0.78 -2.82
N HIS A 12 3.51 0.76 -3.13
CA HIS A 12 2.74 1.98 -3.40
C HIS A 12 2.85 2.95 -2.22
N ARG A 13 2.64 2.48 -0.98
CA ARG A 13 2.80 3.31 0.23
C ARG A 13 4.18 3.95 0.35
N LYS A 14 5.26 3.19 0.09
CA LYS A 14 6.62 3.72 0.11
C LYS A 14 6.81 4.79 -0.96
N LEU A 15 6.44 4.51 -2.20
CA LEU A 15 6.59 5.46 -3.31
C LEU A 15 5.77 6.74 -3.08
N CYS A 16 4.55 6.62 -2.56
CA CYS A 16 3.71 7.76 -2.23
C CYS A 16 4.28 8.65 -1.13
N LYS A 17 4.91 8.04 -0.12
CA LYS A 17 5.62 8.78 0.93
C LYS A 17 6.81 9.56 0.34
N GLU A 18 7.58 8.92 -0.53
CA GLU A 18 8.76 9.53 -1.18
C GLU A 18 8.38 10.61 -2.21
N ALA A 19 7.23 10.45 -2.87
CA ALA A 19 6.65 11.47 -3.74
C ALA A 19 5.98 12.63 -2.96
N GLY A 20 5.94 12.57 -1.62
CA GLY A 20 5.30 13.59 -0.77
C GLY A 20 3.76 13.62 -0.87
N GLN A 21 3.15 12.57 -1.42
CA GLN A 21 1.72 12.43 -1.70
C GLN A 21 0.95 11.65 -0.63
N TYR A 22 1.67 11.03 0.30
CA TYR A 22 1.08 10.30 1.41
C TYR A 22 1.73 10.70 2.74
N ASP A 23 0.88 11.01 3.72
CA ASP A 23 1.26 11.23 5.11
C ASP A 23 0.15 10.65 6.02
N PRO A 24 0.46 9.68 6.90
CA PRO A 24 -0.53 9.09 7.81
C PRO A 24 -1.25 10.10 8.71
N GLU A 25 -0.60 11.22 9.04
CA GLU A 25 -1.14 12.24 9.95
C GLU A 25 -1.89 13.35 9.21
N ASP A 26 -1.75 13.45 7.87
CA ASP A 26 -2.42 14.44 7.05
C ASP A 26 -3.63 13.84 6.30
N LYS A 27 -4.84 14.18 6.76
CA LYS A 27 -6.10 13.78 6.10
C LYS A 27 -6.21 14.24 4.65
N LYS A 28 -5.44 15.25 4.22
CA LYS A 28 -5.43 15.73 2.83
C LYS A 28 -4.57 14.86 1.91
N LYS A 29 -3.68 14.03 2.48
CA LYS A 29 -2.77 13.14 1.76
C LYS A 29 -3.01 11.66 2.09
N PRO A 30 -4.24 11.15 1.91
CA PRO A 30 -4.50 9.74 2.18
C PRO A 30 -3.92 8.85 1.07
N LEU A 31 -3.58 7.61 1.42
CA LEU A 31 -2.90 6.70 0.51
C LEU A 31 -3.71 6.42 -0.77
N TYR A 32 -5.03 6.31 -0.68
CA TYR A 32 -5.91 6.04 -1.82
C TYR A 32 -6.04 7.20 -2.83
N LYS A 33 -5.52 8.39 -2.51
CA LYS A 33 -5.46 9.55 -3.43
C LYS A 33 -4.08 9.80 -4.01
N CYS A 34 -3.09 8.99 -3.64
CA CYS A 34 -1.73 9.20 -4.07
C CYS A 34 -1.58 9.08 -5.60
N ASP A 35 -0.88 10.05 -6.20
CA ASP A 35 -0.43 9.99 -7.58
C ASP A 35 1.10 10.17 -7.64
N ILE A 36 1.83 9.14 -8.05
CA ILE A 36 3.30 9.17 -8.17
C ILE A 36 3.80 9.70 -9.51
N SER A 37 2.90 10.16 -10.39
CA SER A 37 3.25 10.71 -11.70
C SER A 37 4.25 11.87 -11.55
N ASN A 38 5.28 11.87 -12.40
CA ASN A 38 6.36 12.86 -12.40
C ASN A 38 7.24 12.91 -11.13
N SER A 39 7.11 11.98 -10.18
CA SER A 39 8.05 11.89 -9.05
C SER A 39 9.36 11.22 -9.48
N THR A 40 10.41 12.03 -9.53
CA THR A 40 11.77 11.56 -9.81
C THR A 40 12.28 10.67 -8.66
N GLU A 41 11.86 10.96 -7.44
CA GLU A 41 12.18 10.23 -6.22
C GLU A 41 11.63 8.81 -6.29
N ALA A 42 10.34 8.66 -6.60
CA ALA A 42 9.70 7.36 -6.80
C ALA A 42 10.36 6.60 -7.98
N GLY A 43 10.61 7.28 -9.10
CA GLY A 43 11.28 6.70 -10.27
C GLY A 43 12.68 6.17 -9.96
N ASN A 44 13.47 6.90 -9.16
CA ASN A 44 14.82 6.47 -8.76
C ASN A 44 14.81 5.19 -7.92
N ILE A 45 13.83 5.04 -7.02
CA ILE A 45 13.65 3.83 -6.21
C ILE A 45 13.31 2.64 -7.11
N ILE A 46 12.32 2.80 -7.99
CA ILE A 46 11.91 1.76 -8.94
C ILE A 46 13.09 1.35 -9.83
N LYS A 47 13.79 2.32 -10.41
CA LYS A 47 14.95 2.09 -11.28
C LYS A 47 16.02 1.27 -10.57
N LYS A 48 16.43 1.69 -9.37
CA LYS A 48 17.48 1.01 -8.59
C LYS A 48 17.12 -0.44 -8.28
N ALA A 49 15.88 -0.68 -7.89
CA ALA A 49 15.40 -2.03 -7.57
C ALA A 49 15.28 -2.90 -8.83
N MET A 50 14.68 -2.38 -9.91
CA MET A 50 14.45 -3.14 -11.14
C MET A 50 15.75 -3.45 -11.90
N GLN A 51 16.78 -2.60 -11.80
CA GLN A 51 18.10 -2.84 -12.38
C GLN A 51 18.76 -4.15 -11.89
N LYS A 52 18.37 -4.66 -10.72
CA LYS A 52 18.90 -5.91 -10.17
C LYS A 52 18.31 -7.14 -10.86
N GLY A 53 17.10 -7.05 -11.41
CA GLY A 53 16.42 -8.18 -12.03
C GLY A 53 16.43 -9.42 -11.12
N ARG A 54 17.05 -10.51 -11.60
CA ARG A 54 17.18 -11.77 -10.85
C ARG A 54 18.54 -11.96 -10.17
N SER A 55 19.45 -10.98 -10.24
CA SER A 55 20.78 -11.11 -9.62
C SER A 55 20.74 -11.04 -8.08
N GLU A 56 19.65 -10.51 -7.52
CA GLU A 56 19.45 -10.32 -6.09
C GLU A 56 18.29 -11.15 -5.55
N ARG A 57 18.35 -11.49 -4.25
CA ARG A 57 17.22 -12.14 -3.58
C ARG A 57 16.02 -11.18 -3.53
N TRP A 58 14.83 -11.70 -3.81
CA TRP A 58 13.62 -10.88 -3.92
C TRP A 58 13.31 -10.06 -2.65
N LEU A 59 13.61 -10.56 -1.45
CA LEU A 59 13.44 -9.81 -0.20
C LEU A 59 14.37 -8.59 -0.10
N ASN A 60 15.57 -8.66 -0.68
CA ASN A 60 16.47 -7.51 -0.75
C ASN A 60 15.90 -6.45 -1.71
N VAL A 61 15.38 -6.89 -2.85
CA VAL A 61 14.73 -6.00 -3.82
C VAL A 61 13.45 -5.38 -3.23
N LEU A 62 12.65 -6.17 -2.51
CA LEU A 62 11.47 -5.69 -1.80
C LEU A 62 11.82 -4.66 -0.74
N LYS A 63 12.91 -4.85 0.01
CA LYS A 63 13.40 -3.88 0.99
C LYS A 63 13.72 -2.54 0.34
N GLU A 64 14.30 -2.54 -0.85
CA GLU A 64 14.57 -1.31 -1.59
C GLU A 64 13.29 -0.63 -2.10
N LEU A 65 12.33 -1.41 -2.61
CA LEU A 65 11.07 -0.88 -3.15
C LEU A 65 10.10 -0.39 -2.08
N SER A 66 10.12 -1.01 -0.90
CA SER A 66 9.08 -0.85 0.11
C SER A 66 9.58 -0.25 1.43
N GLY A 67 10.90 -0.19 1.63
CA GLY A 67 11.54 0.21 2.88
C GLY A 67 11.65 -0.91 3.91
N ASP A 68 10.93 -2.03 3.73
CA ASP A 68 10.93 -3.18 4.62
C ASP A 68 11.24 -4.48 3.85
N GLY A 69 12.04 -5.35 4.46
CA GLY A 69 12.40 -6.65 3.90
C GLY A 69 11.41 -7.77 4.23
N GLN A 70 10.21 -7.43 4.69
CA GLN A 70 9.15 -8.37 5.06
C GLN A 70 7.83 -8.01 4.40
N LEU A 71 6.88 -8.94 4.38
CA LEU A 71 5.51 -8.68 3.91
C LEU A 71 4.74 -7.91 4.98
N ASP A 72 4.17 -6.77 4.59
CA ASP A 72 3.44 -5.89 5.49
C ASP A 72 2.00 -5.64 5.00
N PRO A 73 0.97 -6.22 5.66
CA PRO A 73 -0.43 -6.01 5.31
C PRO A 73 -0.96 -4.65 5.76
N THR A 74 -0.24 -3.89 6.58
CA THR A 74 -0.74 -2.61 7.09
C THR A 74 -0.93 -1.58 5.98
N ALA A 75 -0.21 -1.70 4.85
CA ALA A 75 -0.37 -0.81 3.71
C ALA A 75 -1.74 -0.97 3.02
N ILE A 76 -2.18 -2.21 2.81
CA ILE A 76 -3.51 -2.47 2.23
C ILE A 76 -4.63 -2.06 3.21
N LEU A 77 -4.44 -2.31 4.51
CA LEU A 77 -5.38 -1.86 5.55
C LEU A 77 -5.50 -0.33 5.59
N ALA A 78 -4.38 0.39 5.51
CA ALA A 78 -4.36 1.86 5.47
C ALA A 78 -5.06 2.41 4.22
N TYR A 79 -4.88 1.76 3.07
CA TYR A 79 -5.54 2.14 1.82
C TYR A 79 -7.08 2.07 1.95
N TYR A 80 -7.59 0.97 2.51
CA TYR A 80 -9.03 0.71 2.62
C TYR A 80 -9.66 1.24 3.92
N LYS A 81 -8.88 1.82 4.83
CA LYS A 81 -9.38 2.27 6.15
C LYS A 81 -10.67 3.11 6.07
N PRO A 82 -10.78 4.16 5.22
CA PRO A 82 -12.00 4.96 5.15
C PRO A 82 -13.22 4.16 4.71
N LEU A 83 -13.05 3.25 3.75
CA LEU A 83 -14.12 2.36 3.29
C LEU A 83 -14.50 1.37 4.39
N SER A 84 -13.52 0.79 5.08
CA SER A 84 -13.78 -0.14 6.18
C SER A 84 -14.49 0.52 7.35
N ASP A 85 -14.14 1.77 7.68
CA ASP A 85 -14.80 2.52 8.75
C ASP A 85 -16.25 2.82 8.36
N TRP A 86 -16.48 3.30 7.13
CA TRP A 86 -17.82 3.57 6.61
C TRP A 86 -18.70 2.31 6.55
N LEU A 87 -18.16 1.18 6.08
CA LEU A 87 -18.90 -0.08 6.00
C LEU A 87 -19.33 -0.60 7.36
N LYS A 88 -18.52 -0.41 8.41
CA LYS A 88 -18.90 -0.80 9.78
C LYS A 88 -20.10 0.00 10.26
N GLU A 89 -20.03 1.32 10.14
CA GLU A 89 -21.13 2.21 10.53
C GLU A 89 -22.40 1.94 9.72
N HIS A 90 -22.26 1.72 8.42
CA HIS A 90 -23.39 1.44 7.54
C HIS A 90 -24.07 0.12 7.89
N ASN A 91 -23.30 -0.97 8.02
CA ASN A 91 -23.83 -2.28 8.34
C ASN A 91 -24.55 -2.31 9.70
N GLU A 92 -24.04 -1.55 10.69
CA GLU A 92 -24.70 -1.38 11.99
C GLU A 92 -26.04 -0.64 11.85
N GLN A 93 -26.11 0.39 10.99
CA GLN A 93 -27.33 1.17 10.76
C GLN A 93 -28.41 0.39 9.98
N THR A 94 -28.00 -0.50 9.08
CA THR A 94 -28.91 -1.28 8.23
C THR A 94 -29.19 -2.68 8.77
N GLU A 95 -28.67 -3.01 9.97
CA GLU A 95 -28.83 -4.32 10.62
C GLU A 95 -28.42 -5.50 9.72
N GLU A 96 -27.35 -5.32 8.93
CA GLU A 96 -26.87 -6.34 8.00
C GLU A 96 -26.33 -7.56 8.75
N TYR A 97 -26.70 -8.76 8.27
CA TYR A 97 -26.11 -9.99 8.78
C TYR A 97 -24.66 -10.14 8.28
N ILE A 98 -23.71 -10.21 9.22
CA ILE A 98 -22.28 -10.36 8.92
C ILE A 98 -21.85 -11.80 9.13
N GLY A 99 -21.49 -12.47 8.04
CA GLY A 99 -21.06 -13.87 8.03
C GLY A 99 -21.92 -14.70 7.10
N TRP A 100 -21.79 -16.01 7.21
CA TRP A 100 -22.61 -16.97 6.47
C TRP A 100 -22.76 -18.24 7.31
N ASP A 101 -23.87 -18.94 7.14
CA ASP A 101 -24.09 -20.25 7.74
C ASP A 101 -23.29 -21.32 6.97
N ASN A 102 -23.02 -22.46 7.63
CA ASN A 102 -22.18 -23.55 7.08
C ASN A 102 -22.85 -24.36 5.98
#